data_AF-A0A7S4SZN8-F1
#
_entry.id   AF-A0A7S4SZN8-F1
#
_cell.length_a   1.000
_cell.length_b   1.000
_cell.length_c   1.000
_cell.angle_alpha   90.00
_cell.angle_beta   90.00
_cell.angle_gamma   90.00
#
_symmetry.space_group_name_H-M   'P 1'
#
loop_
_entity.id
_entity.type
_entity.pdbx_description
1 polymer ?
#
loop_
_entity_poly.entity_id
_entity_poly.type
_entity_poly.pdbx_seq_one_letter_code
_entity_poly.pdbx_strand_id
1 'polypeptide(L)'
;YGDKTLKLPCGPLPWPAGLPEPGYVPKTNPLHGRWITISGGQAAFIKKAIEEGMLGAAEAHKIMADTDHEQTGGMYLRINQFGDTCTVDASVAKYARAKRTWRSGHYFY
;
A
#
# COMPACT_ATOMS: atom_id res chain seq x y z
N TYR A 1 5.15 4.28 -16.18
CA TYR A 1 3.85 3.98 -15.52
C TYR A 1 2.90 5.17 -15.43
N GLY A 2 3.38 6.43 -15.37
CA GLY A 2 2.49 7.59 -15.21
C GLY A 2 1.70 8.04 -16.44
N ASP A 3 2.06 7.59 -17.65
CA ASP A 3 1.33 7.92 -18.87
C ASP A 3 0.10 7.02 -19.01
N LYS A 4 -1.09 7.61 -18.89
CA LYS A 4 -2.38 6.91 -18.95
C LYS A 4 -2.81 6.54 -20.37
N THR A 5 -2.13 7.05 -21.40
CA THR A 5 -2.44 6.77 -22.81
C THR A 5 -1.76 5.50 -23.31
N LEU A 6 -0.71 5.05 -22.60
CA LEU A 6 0.07 3.89 -22.98
C LEU A 6 -0.52 2.61 -22.41
N LYS A 7 -0.47 1.56 -23.24
CA LYS A 7 -0.72 0.19 -22.78
C LYS A 7 0.51 -0.34 -22.05
N LEU A 8 0.30 -1.27 -21.13
CA LEU A 8 1.40 -1.94 -20.45
C LEU A 8 2.18 -2.81 -21.46
N PRO A 9 3.53 -2.78 -21.47
CA PRO A 9 4.33 -3.50 -22.47
C PRO A 9 4.14 -5.03 -22.46
N CYS A 10 3.84 -5.62 -21.31
CA CYS A 10 3.60 -7.06 -21.18
C CYS A 10 2.16 -7.49 -21.53
N GLY A 11 1.33 -6.57 -22.04
CA GLY A 11 -0.08 -6.83 -22.30
C GLY A 11 -0.93 -6.76 -21.02
N PRO A 12 -2.16 -7.33 -21.04
CA PRO A 12 -3.04 -7.35 -19.88
C PRO A 12 -2.44 -8.15 -18.72
N LEU A 13 -2.45 -7.57 -17.52
CA LEU A 13 -2.04 -8.30 -16.33
C LEU A 13 -3.04 -9.43 -16.03
N PRO A 14 -2.56 -10.63 -15.64
CA PRO A 14 -3.44 -11.70 -15.22
C PRO A 14 -4.13 -11.32 -13.90
N TRP A 15 -5.44 -11.55 -13.85
CA TRP A 15 -6.18 -11.49 -12.59
C TRP A 15 -5.87 -12.73 -11.74
N PRO A 16 -5.68 -12.58 -10.43
CA PRO A 16 -5.47 -13.74 -9.56
C PRO A 16 -6.72 -14.61 -9.50
N ALA A 17 -6.56 -15.91 -9.71
CA ALA A 17 -7.66 -16.86 -9.67
C ALA A 17 -8.31 -16.86 -8.27
N GLY A 18 -9.65 -16.82 -8.25
CA GLY A 18 -10.43 -16.78 -7.01
C GLY A 18 -10.65 -15.38 -6.42
N LEU A 19 -10.17 -14.31 -7.07
CA LEU A 19 -10.53 -12.94 -6.68
C LEU A 19 -12.04 -12.73 -6.90
N PRO A 20 -12.80 -12.26 -5.89
CA PRO A 20 -14.22 -12.01 -6.05
C PRO A 20 -14.46 -10.86 -7.03
N GLU A 21 -15.52 -10.99 -7.84
CA GLU A 21 -15.98 -9.91 -8.70
C GLU A 21 -16.48 -8.72 -7.88
N PRO A 22 -16.31 -7.48 -8.38
CA PRO A 22 -16.87 -6.30 -7.73
C PRO A 22 -18.40 -6.26 -7.88
N GLY A 23 -19.07 -5.45 -7.06
CA GLY A 23 -20.52 -5.22 -7.14
C GLY A 23 -21.17 -4.94 -5.80
N TYR A 24 -20.60 -5.49 -4.72
CA TYR A 24 -21.03 -5.13 -3.37
C TYR A 24 -20.64 -3.68 -3.02
N VAL A 25 -21.59 -2.94 -2.47
CA VAL A 25 -21.39 -1.56 -2.01
C VAL A 25 -21.60 -1.50 -0.49
N PRO A 26 -20.53 -1.31 0.32
CA PRO A 26 -20.63 -1.11 1.75
C PRO A 26 -21.64 -0.03 2.14
N LYS A 27 -22.49 -0.31 3.14
CA LYS A 27 -23.60 0.60 3.51
C LYS A 27 -23.26 1.54 4.67
N THR A 28 -22.32 1.17 5.52
CA THR A 28 -22.00 1.90 6.76
C THR A 28 -20.64 2.60 6.72
N ASN A 29 -19.92 2.55 5.59
CA ASN A 29 -18.56 3.10 5.43
C ASN A 29 -17.62 2.74 6.61
N PRO A 30 -17.47 1.45 6.97
CA PRO A 30 -16.79 1.04 8.20
C PRO A 30 -15.29 1.38 8.23
N LEU A 31 -14.68 1.64 7.07
CA LEU A 31 -13.27 1.99 6.97
C LEU A 31 -13.04 3.49 7.20
N HIS A 32 -14.07 4.32 7.10
CA HIS A 32 -13.94 5.77 7.22
C HIS A 32 -13.39 6.14 8.61
N GLY A 33 -12.26 6.84 8.64
CA GLY A 33 -11.63 7.26 9.88
C GLY A 33 -10.10 7.27 9.83
N ARG A 34 -9.51 7.33 11.03
CA ARG A 34 -8.06 7.32 11.23
C ARG A 34 -7.65 6.05 11.96
N TRP A 35 -6.72 5.33 11.36
CA TRP A 35 -6.19 4.07 11.85
C TRP A 35 -4.74 4.28 12.26
N ILE A 36 -4.36 3.72 13.40
CA ILE A 36 -3.00 3.78 13.94
C ILE A 36 -2.43 2.37 13.97
N THR A 37 -1.22 2.22 13.46
CA THR A 37 -0.54 0.94 13.42
C THR A 37 -0.09 0.57 14.83
N ILE A 38 -0.61 -0.54 15.35
CA ILE A 38 -0.25 -1.08 16.68
C ILE A 38 0.78 -2.22 16.61
N SER A 39 0.99 -2.81 15.44
CA SER A 39 1.97 -3.86 15.18
C SER A 39 2.35 -3.89 13.69
N GLY A 40 3.55 -4.38 13.35
CA GLY A 40 3.99 -4.53 11.96
C GLY A 40 4.38 -3.24 11.24
N GLY A 41 4.61 -2.13 11.96
CA GLY A 41 5.06 -0.87 11.38
C GLY A 41 6.52 -0.92 10.93
N GLN A 42 6.82 -0.41 9.73
CA GLN A 42 8.17 -0.44 9.14
C GLN A 42 9.23 0.22 10.05
N ALA A 43 8.86 1.27 10.78
CA ALA A 43 9.76 1.97 11.70
C ALA A 43 10.37 1.02 12.76
N ALA A 44 9.64 -0.01 13.19
CA ALA A 44 10.18 -1.00 14.13
C ALA A 44 11.26 -1.88 13.50
N PHE A 45 11.14 -2.22 12.21
CA PHE A 45 12.16 -2.98 11.48
C PHE A 45 13.38 -2.12 11.16
N ILE A 46 13.17 -0.87 10.74
CA ILE A 46 14.27 0.08 10.51
C ILE A 46 15.06 0.32 11.80
N LYS A 47 14.39 0.45 12.94
CA LYS A 47 15.07 0.58 14.23
C LYS A 47 15.96 -0.62 14.54
N LYS A 48 15.47 -1.84 14.34
CA LYS A 48 16.28 -3.07 14.51
C LYS A 48 17.48 -3.11 13.57
N ALA A 49 17.28 -2.75 12.31
CA ALA A 49 18.37 -2.67 11.32
C ALA A 49 19.45 -1.65 11.72
N ILE A 50 19.05 -0.51 12.30
CA ILE A 50 20.00 0.49 12.82
C ILE A 50 20.76 -0.04 14.05
N GLU A 51 20.08 -0.79 14.93
CA GLU A 51 20.70 -1.41 16.12
C GLU A 51 21.78 -2.45 15.76
N GLU A 52 21.71 -3.05 14.57
CA GLU A 52 22.73 -3.97 14.04
C GLU A 52 24.04 -3.26 13.61
N GLY A 53 24.06 -1.92 13.56
CA GLY A 53 25.27 -1.14 13.35
C GLY A 53 25.64 -0.97 11.87
N MET A 54 26.79 -1.54 11.46
CA MET A 54 27.29 -1.40 10.08
C MET A 54 26.61 -2.41 9.15
N LEU A 55 25.62 -1.94 8.38
CA LEU A 55 24.99 -2.74 7.34
C LEU A 55 25.76 -2.68 6.02
N GLY A 56 25.98 -3.84 5.41
CA GLY A 56 26.45 -3.94 4.04
C GLY A 56 25.35 -3.59 3.02
N ALA A 57 25.76 -3.31 1.77
CA ALA A 57 24.82 -2.97 0.71
C ALA A 57 23.76 -4.07 0.45
N ALA A 58 24.18 -5.34 0.46
CA ALA A 58 23.28 -6.47 0.25
C ALA A 58 22.24 -6.61 1.37
N GLU A 59 22.65 -6.40 2.62
CA GLU A 59 21.78 -6.46 3.80
C GLU A 59 20.75 -5.33 3.75
N ALA A 60 21.20 -4.10 3.47
CA ALA A 60 20.33 -2.95 3.32
C ALA A 60 19.31 -3.15 2.17
N HIS A 61 19.75 -3.67 1.02
CA HIS A 61 18.86 -3.98 -0.11
C HIS A 61 17.79 -5.01 0.27
N LYS A 62 18.19 -6.07 1.00
CA LYS A 62 17.25 -7.09 1.46
C LYS A 62 16.22 -6.51 2.45
N ILE A 63 16.66 -5.70 3.42
CA ILE A 63 15.75 -5.04 4.38
C ILE A 63 14.77 -4.11 3.68
N MET A 64 15.23 -3.35 2.68
CA MET A 64 14.34 -2.51 1.88
C MET A 64 13.28 -3.36 1.18
N ALA A 65 13.67 -4.44 0.50
CA ALA A 65 12.75 -5.31 -0.24
C ALA A 65 11.76 -6.06 0.68
N ASP A 66 12.25 -6.61 1.80
CA ASP A 66 11.45 -7.38 2.77
C ASP A 66 10.50 -6.50 3.60
N THR A 67 10.67 -5.18 3.55
CA THR A 67 9.80 -4.24 4.27
C THR A 67 9.02 -3.32 3.33
N ASP A 68 9.12 -3.52 2.01
CA ASP A 68 8.53 -2.62 1.03
C ASP A 68 6.98 -2.68 1.01
N HIS A 69 6.36 -1.64 0.47
CA HIS A 69 4.92 -1.55 0.17
C HIS A 69 4.03 -2.07 1.32
N GLU A 70 3.08 -2.98 1.06
CA GLU A 70 2.16 -3.57 2.03
C GLU A 70 2.77 -4.69 2.91
N GLN A 71 4.04 -5.08 2.75
CA GLN A 71 4.68 -6.09 3.62
C GLN A 71 4.83 -5.58 5.07
N THR A 72 4.96 -4.26 5.24
CA THR A 72 4.91 -3.59 6.55
C THR A 72 4.00 -2.37 6.48
N GLY A 73 3.48 -1.94 7.62
CA GLY A 73 2.65 -0.74 7.70
C GLY A 73 3.45 0.55 7.72
N GLY A 74 2.83 1.65 7.25
CA GLY A 74 3.17 2.98 7.77
C GLY A 74 2.74 3.10 9.24
N MET A 75 2.87 4.29 9.84
CA MET A 75 2.41 4.50 11.23
C MET A 75 0.92 4.81 11.35
N TYR A 76 0.25 5.12 10.23
CA TYR A 76 -1.16 5.44 10.18
C TYR A 76 -1.76 5.15 8.81
N LEU A 77 -3.09 5.10 8.77
CA LEU A 77 -3.89 5.32 7.56
C LEU A 77 -5.00 6.32 7.88
N ARG A 78 -5.33 7.20 6.94
CA ARG A 78 -6.58 7.96 6.99
C ARG A 78 -7.40 7.58 5.78
N ILE A 79 -8.64 7.20 6.00
CA ILE A 79 -9.51 6.68 4.96
C ILE A 79 -10.76 7.52 4.92
N ASN A 80 -11.07 8.04 3.74
CA ASN A 80 -12.38 8.57 3.41
C ASN A 80 -13.09 7.55 2.52
N GLN A 81 -14.02 6.79 3.08
CA GLN A 81 -14.82 5.80 2.37
C GLN A 81 -16.20 6.35 2.02
N PHE A 82 -16.62 6.14 0.78
CA PHE A 82 -17.99 6.31 0.32
C PHE A 82 -18.40 5.10 -0.53
N GLY A 83 -19.10 4.15 0.08
CA GLY A 83 -19.51 2.91 -0.57
C GLY A 83 -18.30 2.11 -1.08
N ASP A 84 -18.23 1.95 -2.40
CA ASP A 84 -17.20 1.19 -3.13
C ASP A 84 -15.96 2.02 -3.50
N THR A 85 -15.93 3.30 -3.14
CA THR A 85 -14.85 4.24 -3.46
C THR A 85 -14.17 4.72 -2.19
N CYS A 86 -12.84 4.69 -2.16
CA CYS A 86 -12.04 5.13 -1.02
C CYS A 86 -10.94 6.11 -1.45
N THR A 87 -10.71 7.13 -0.63
CA THR A 87 -9.48 7.94 -0.65
C THR A 87 -8.65 7.60 0.58
N VAL A 88 -7.38 7.28 0.39
CA VAL A 88 -6.47 6.83 1.45
C VAL A 88 -5.25 7.74 1.51
N ASP A 89 -4.99 8.29 2.68
CA ASP A 89 -3.70 8.86 3.07
C ASP A 89 -2.81 7.76 3.65
N ALA A 90 -1.63 7.57 3.07
CA ALA A 90 -0.64 6.59 3.50
C ALA A 90 0.72 7.25 3.82
N SER A 91 1.59 6.54 4.53
CA SER A 91 2.90 7.06 4.93
C SER A 91 3.80 7.34 3.71
N VAL A 92 4.26 8.59 3.58
CA VAL A 92 5.22 9.01 2.53
C VAL A 92 6.63 8.44 2.73
N ALA A 93 6.91 7.89 3.91
CA ALA A 93 8.13 7.10 4.14
C ALA A 93 8.16 5.81 3.30
N LYS A 94 7.00 5.37 2.79
CA LYS A 94 6.84 4.14 2.00
C LYS A 94 6.32 4.41 0.59
N TYR A 95 5.32 5.27 0.48
CA TYR A 95 4.64 5.52 -0.79
C TYR A 95 4.98 6.90 -1.32
N ALA A 96 5.43 6.97 -2.58
CA ALA A 96 5.75 8.25 -3.23
C ALA A 96 4.53 9.18 -3.36
N ARG A 97 3.31 8.60 -3.45
CA ARG A 97 2.05 9.37 -3.46
C ARG A 97 1.40 9.33 -2.09
N ALA A 98 1.28 10.50 -1.46
CA ALA A 98 0.69 10.65 -0.13
C ALA A 98 -0.80 10.26 -0.06
N LYS A 99 -1.57 10.63 -1.09
CA LYS A 99 -3.02 10.43 -1.19
C LYS A 99 -3.39 9.71 -2.47
N ARG A 100 -4.20 8.65 -2.39
CA ARG A 100 -4.71 7.94 -3.57
C ARG A 100 -6.19 7.64 -3.43
N THR A 101 -6.92 7.72 -4.54
CA THR A 101 -8.35 7.38 -4.62
C THR A 101 -8.52 6.21 -5.57
N TRP A 102 -9.31 5.22 -5.15
CA TRP A 102 -9.59 4.03 -5.95
C TRP A 102 -11.01 3.53 -5.71
N ARG A 103 -11.49 2.70 -6.64
CA ARG A 103 -12.80 2.08 -6.65
C ARG A 103 -12.66 0.56 -6.70
N SER A 104 -13.53 -0.16 -6.00
CA SER A 104 -13.57 -1.62 -6.01
C SER A 104 -13.53 -2.17 -7.44
N GLY A 105 -12.60 -3.09 -7.73
CA GLY A 105 -12.42 -3.70 -9.06
C GLY A 105 -11.63 -2.89 -10.09
N HIS A 106 -11.13 -1.69 -9.75
CA HIS A 106 -10.37 -0.85 -10.68
C HIS A 106 -8.90 -0.67 -10.26
N TYR A 107 -8.00 -0.81 -11.23
CA TYR A 107 -6.57 -0.58 -11.04
C TYR A 107 -6.25 0.88 -10.69
N PHE A 108 -5.16 1.06 -9.94
CA PHE A 108 -4.50 2.35 -9.71
C PHE A 108 -2.97 2.18 -9.77
N TYR A 109 -2.28 3.29 -10.00
CA TYR A 109 -0.84 3.44 -9.81
C TYR A 109 -0.62 4.55 -8.79
#